data_AF-A0A1W9SI93-F1
#
_entry.id   AF-A0A1W9SI93-F1
#
_cell.length_a   1.000
_cell.length_b   1.000
_cell.length_c   1.000
_cell.angle_alpha   90.00
_cell.angle_beta   90.00
_cell.angle_gamma   90.00
#
_symmetry.space_group_name_H-M   'P 1'
#
loop_
_entity.id
_entity.type
_entity.pdbx_description
1 polymer ?
#
loop_
_entity_poly.entity_id
_entity_poly.type
_entity_poly.pdbx_seq_one_letter_code
_entity_poly.pdbx_strand_id
1 'polypeptide(L)'
;MRILKVELQNINSLKSDTPIVIDYQDDKFNDIGLYAITGPTGAGKTTILDAITIALYHNVPRFNKSHIKAGLQDVVSYGASDALARVAFENNNQVFEAQWSMRVLSKTGKQLSKPDEQVRLKNINSGKIIAEKKSDFKNEVEKITQLNYNQFLRSVMLAQGEFAAFLSAKPSEKGTLLEQITGEEIYKKIGETLNFKISEERRKLKAIEAKVNNDDLLTADERKGLEQEKHSLTSEIEKLENELKQIEQILQ
;
A
#
# COMPACT_ATOMS: atom_id res chain seq x y z
N MET A 1 10.36 -15.28 7.16
CA MET A 1 11.61 -14.49 7.13
C MET A 1 12.37 -14.64 8.45
N ARG A 2 13.67 -14.94 8.39
CA ARG A 2 14.59 -15.04 9.54
C ARG A 2 15.86 -14.25 9.26
N ILE A 3 16.28 -13.36 10.15
CA ILE A 3 17.55 -12.63 10.01
C ILE A 3 18.70 -13.56 10.41
N LEU A 4 19.71 -13.66 9.56
CA LEU A 4 20.88 -14.52 9.78
C LEU A 4 22.10 -13.70 10.22
N LYS A 5 22.29 -12.52 9.60
CA LYS A 5 23.47 -11.68 9.84
C LYS A 5 23.13 -10.21 9.67
N VAL A 6 23.69 -9.36 10.51
CA VAL A 6 23.62 -7.90 10.40
C VAL A 6 25.04 -7.36 10.42
N GLU A 7 25.40 -6.60 9.40
CA GLU A 7 26.67 -5.88 9.33
C GLU A 7 26.37 -4.37 9.22
N LEU A 8 27.08 -3.56 9.99
CA LEU A 8 26.97 -2.11 9.92
C LEU A 8 28.31 -1.43 10.12
N GLN A 9 28.49 -0.28 9.47
CA GLN A 9 29.68 0.56 9.62
C GLN A 9 29.29 2.02 9.54
N ASN A 10 29.79 2.84 10.47
CA ASN A 10 29.64 4.30 10.45
C ASN A 10 28.18 4.78 10.41
N ILE A 11 27.30 4.08 11.13
CA ILE A 11 25.90 4.44 11.26
C ILE A 11 25.65 5.06 12.64
N ASN A 12 25.09 6.27 12.68
CA ASN A 12 24.75 7.04 13.87
C ASN A 12 25.88 7.07 14.91
N SER A 13 25.66 6.50 16.11
CA SER A 13 26.66 6.46 17.18
C SER A 13 27.67 5.31 17.04
N LEU A 14 27.45 4.36 16.12
CA LEU A 14 28.33 3.21 15.91
C LEU A 14 29.31 3.47 14.76
N LYS A 15 30.30 4.32 15.03
CA LYS A 15 31.44 4.59 14.16
C LYS A 15 32.54 3.56 14.37
N SER A 16 33.08 2.99 13.29
CA SER A 16 34.10 1.95 13.36
C SER A 16 34.94 1.88 12.07
N ASP A 17 36.24 1.61 12.22
CA ASP A 17 37.16 1.45 11.09
C ASP A 17 36.86 0.17 10.28
N THR A 18 36.30 -0.85 10.93
CA THR A 18 35.84 -2.09 10.30
C THR A 18 34.33 -2.29 10.51
N PRO A 19 33.62 -2.98 9.60
CA PRO A 19 32.22 -3.34 9.82
C PRO A 19 32.02 -4.11 11.13
N ILE A 20 31.06 -3.66 11.92
CA ILE A 20 30.56 -4.39 13.08
C ILE A 20 29.64 -5.47 12.56
N VAL A 21 29.92 -6.72 12.93
CA VAL A 21 29.19 -7.90 12.45
C VAL A 21 28.50 -8.58 13.63
N ILE A 22 27.20 -8.80 13.48
CA ILE A 22 26.38 -9.64 14.36
C ILE A 22 25.93 -10.82 13.51
N ASP A 23 26.54 -11.97 13.75
CA ASP A 23 26.23 -13.21 13.04
C ASP A 23 25.41 -14.13 13.93
N TYR A 24 24.11 -14.24 13.66
CA TYR A 24 23.20 -15.08 14.42
C TYR A 24 23.36 -16.58 14.09
N GLN A 25 24.25 -16.93 13.15
CA GLN A 25 24.61 -18.31 12.87
C GLN A 25 25.85 -18.78 13.65
N ASP A 26 26.54 -17.88 14.38
CA ASP A 26 27.61 -18.26 15.30
C ASP A 26 27.06 -19.20 16.39
N ASP A 27 27.87 -20.17 16.81
CA ASP A 27 27.52 -21.15 17.85
C ASP A 27 27.10 -20.50 19.17
N LYS A 28 27.51 -19.25 19.42
CA LYS A 28 27.06 -18.46 20.57
C LYS A 28 25.57 -18.11 20.54
N PHE A 29 24.95 -18.11 19.36
CA PHE A 29 23.52 -17.85 19.18
C PHE A 29 22.75 -19.12 18.80
N ASN A 30 23.42 -20.15 18.28
CA ASN A 30 22.79 -21.46 18.08
C ASN A 30 22.18 -21.94 19.40
N ASP A 31 20.97 -22.49 19.31
CA ASP A 31 20.14 -22.98 20.41
C ASP A 31 19.60 -21.91 21.40
N ILE A 32 20.01 -20.65 21.27
CA ILE A 32 19.53 -19.55 22.12
C ILE A 32 18.45 -18.76 21.35
N GLY A 33 17.19 -19.15 21.53
CA GLY A 33 16.03 -18.50 20.88
C GLY A 33 15.71 -17.08 21.35
N LEU A 34 16.38 -16.58 22.41
CA LEU A 34 16.17 -15.24 22.97
C LEU A 34 17.49 -14.61 23.41
N TYR A 35 17.77 -13.42 22.90
CA TYR A 35 18.95 -12.62 23.23
C TYR A 35 18.56 -11.18 23.55
N ALA A 36 19.37 -10.53 24.40
CA ALA A 36 19.16 -9.15 24.82
C ALA A 36 20.36 -8.28 24.42
N ILE A 37 20.08 -7.13 23.80
CA ILE A 37 21.09 -6.09 23.54
C ILE A 37 21.02 -5.09 24.69
N THR A 38 22.03 -5.11 25.57
CA THR A 38 22.08 -4.26 26.77
C THR A 38 23.14 -3.17 26.64
N GLY A 39 23.03 -2.12 27.45
CA GLY A 39 23.98 -1.00 27.46
C GLY A 39 23.30 0.32 27.86
N PRO A 40 24.07 1.39 28.15
CA PRO A 40 23.51 2.67 28.55
C PRO A 40 22.72 3.35 27.42
N THR A 41 21.89 4.35 27.77
CA THR A 41 21.23 5.22 26.79
C THR A 41 22.28 5.89 25.90
N GLY A 42 22.07 5.88 24.58
CA GLY A 42 23.03 6.41 23.61
C GLY A 42 24.09 5.41 23.13
N ALA A 43 24.19 4.21 23.71
CA ALA A 43 25.17 3.18 23.31
C ALA A 43 24.98 2.58 21.90
N GLY A 44 24.01 3.05 21.11
CA GLY A 44 23.77 2.55 19.76
C GLY A 44 22.87 1.32 19.65
N LYS A 45 22.17 0.93 20.73
CA LYS A 45 21.22 -0.21 20.69
C LYS A 45 20.17 -0.05 19.57
N THR A 46 19.54 1.12 19.48
CA THR A 46 18.58 1.44 18.41
C THR A 46 19.26 1.52 17.04
N THR A 47 20.55 1.88 16.99
CA THR A 47 21.31 1.96 15.73
C THR A 47 21.47 0.61 15.05
N ILE A 48 21.62 -0.47 15.83
CA ILE A 48 21.63 -1.83 15.28
C ILE A 48 20.28 -2.15 14.61
N LEU A 49 19.17 -1.75 15.23
CA LEU A 49 17.83 -1.94 14.67
C LEU A 49 17.61 -1.06 13.43
N ASP A 50 18.09 0.19 13.44
CA ASP A 50 18.01 1.07 12.28
C ASP A 50 18.81 0.50 11.10
N ALA A 51 19.96 -0.14 11.33
CA ALA A 51 20.75 -0.75 10.27
C ALA A 51 19.93 -1.81 9.51
N ILE A 52 19.07 -2.57 10.21
CA ILE A 52 18.20 -3.56 9.59
C ILE A 52 17.18 -2.88 8.66
N THR A 53 16.51 -1.83 9.12
CA THR A 53 15.52 -1.13 8.31
C THR A 53 16.13 -0.32 7.18
N ILE A 54 17.33 0.23 7.39
CA ILE A 54 18.09 0.93 6.35
C ILE A 54 18.46 -0.07 5.26
N ALA A 55 19.03 -1.22 5.60
CA ALA A 55 19.43 -2.23 4.62
C ALA A 55 18.25 -2.77 3.81
N LEU A 56 17.08 -3.00 4.42
CA LEU A 56 15.92 -3.61 3.76
C LEU A 56 15.00 -2.59 3.07
N TYR A 57 14.81 -1.41 3.65
CA TYR A 57 13.75 -0.49 3.25
C TYR A 57 14.23 0.95 3.02
N HIS A 58 15.53 1.22 3.22
CA HIS A 58 16.13 2.56 3.09
C HIS A 58 15.38 3.61 3.93
N ASN A 59 14.95 3.22 5.13
CA ASN A 59 14.16 4.07 6.01
C ASN A 59 14.55 3.86 7.48
N VAL A 60 14.33 4.89 8.29
CA VAL A 60 14.73 4.95 9.69
C VAL A 60 13.49 5.27 10.55
N PRO A 61 13.05 4.36 11.43
CA PRO A 61 11.79 4.53 12.18
C PRO A 61 11.70 5.83 12.97
N ARG A 62 12.81 6.25 13.61
CA ARG A 62 12.82 7.47 14.42
C ARG A 62 12.72 8.77 13.60
N PHE A 63 13.05 8.75 12.31
CA PHE A 63 12.93 9.94 11.46
C PHE A 63 11.47 10.22 11.08
N ASN A 64 10.63 9.19 11.03
CA ASN A 64 9.20 9.33 10.72
C ASN A 64 8.38 9.99 11.84
N LYS A 65 8.89 10.01 13.08
CA LYS A 65 8.22 10.63 14.24
C LYS A 65 8.64 12.07 14.50
N SER A 66 9.79 12.48 13.97
CA SER A 66 10.33 13.80 14.19
C SER A 66 9.75 14.77 13.16
N HIS A 67 9.27 15.94 13.60
CA HIS A 67 8.92 17.04 12.68
C HIS A 67 10.15 17.62 11.94
N ILE A 68 11.35 17.08 12.21
CA ILE A 68 12.60 17.45 11.57
C ILE A 68 12.74 16.64 10.27
N LYS A 69 13.03 17.32 9.15
CA LYS A 69 13.41 16.67 7.89
C LYS A 69 14.79 16.02 8.06
N ALA A 70 14.82 14.77 8.53
CA ALA A 70 16.01 13.93 8.57
C ALA A 70 15.97 12.92 7.42
N GLY A 71 17.09 12.78 6.71
CA GLY A 71 17.27 11.84 5.59
C GLY A 71 18.36 10.82 5.88
N LEU A 72 18.54 9.88 4.94
CA LEU A 72 19.54 8.82 5.09
C LEU A 72 20.98 9.34 5.21
N GLN A 73 21.29 10.53 4.68
CA GLN A 73 22.60 11.16 4.89
C GLN A 73 22.89 11.51 6.35
N ASP A 74 21.85 11.76 7.14
CA ASP A 74 21.97 12.12 8.56
C ASP A 74 22.22 10.89 9.44
N VAL A 75 22.16 9.69 8.87
CA VAL A 75 22.57 8.45 9.57
C VAL A 75 24.09 8.25 9.51
N VAL A 76 24.80 8.94 8.63
CA VAL A 76 26.26 8.77 8.52
C VAL A 76 26.91 9.37 9.76
N SER A 77 27.71 8.58 10.46
CA SER A 77 28.37 9.01 11.70
C SER A 77 29.18 10.28 11.50
N TYR A 78 29.19 11.16 12.51
CA TYR A 78 29.95 12.40 12.45
C TYR A 78 31.45 12.15 12.16
N GLY A 79 31.95 12.85 11.14
CA GLY A 79 33.33 12.72 10.65
C GLY A 79 33.64 11.38 9.97
N ALA A 80 32.64 10.62 9.52
CA ALA A 80 32.83 9.49 8.60
C ALA A 80 32.60 9.93 7.15
N SER A 81 33.30 9.29 6.20
CA SER A 81 33.14 9.53 4.77
C SER A 81 32.00 8.74 4.13
N ASP A 82 31.62 7.65 4.77
CA ASP A 82 30.70 6.65 4.26
C ASP A 82 29.99 5.92 5.41
N ALA A 83 28.94 5.18 5.06
CA ALA A 83 28.21 4.27 5.92
C ALA A 83 27.77 3.03 5.14
N LEU A 84 27.65 1.91 5.85
CA LEU A 84 27.22 0.61 5.30
C LEU A 84 26.21 -0.03 6.25
N ALA A 85 25.12 -0.57 5.70
CA ALA A 85 24.24 -1.52 6.36
C ALA A 85 24.04 -2.73 5.44
N ARG A 86 24.21 -3.93 5.98
CA ARG A 86 23.98 -5.18 5.24
C ARG A 86 23.24 -6.16 6.14
N VAL A 87 22.22 -6.81 5.58
CA VAL A 87 21.45 -7.84 6.27
C VAL A 87 21.38 -9.08 5.39
N ALA A 88 21.85 -10.20 5.94
CA ALA A 88 21.55 -11.51 5.38
C ALA A 88 20.30 -12.07 6.07
N PHE A 89 19.34 -12.54 5.29
CA PHE A 89 18.11 -13.12 5.79
C PHE A 89 17.66 -14.31 4.96
N GLU A 90 16.93 -15.21 5.59
CA GLU A 90 16.33 -16.38 4.99
C GLU A 90 14.82 -16.18 4.80
N ASN A 91 14.31 -16.53 3.63
CA ASN A 91 12.89 -16.70 3.40
C ASN A 91 12.62 -17.87 2.45
N ASN A 92 11.65 -18.73 2.76
CA ASN A 92 11.31 -19.93 1.98
C ASN A 92 12.54 -20.78 1.59
N ASN A 93 13.42 -21.06 2.56
CA ASN A 93 14.67 -21.82 2.40
C ASN A 93 15.69 -21.20 1.41
N GLN A 94 15.54 -19.91 1.10
CA GLN A 94 16.50 -19.15 0.30
C GLN A 94 17.09 -18.02 1.13
N VAL A 95 18.39 -17.82 1.00
CA VAL A 95 19.18 -16.80 1.67
C VAL A 95 19.41 -15.64 0.71
N PHE A 96 19.11 -14.45 1.20
CA PHE A 96 19.26 -13.19 0.49
C PHE A 96 20.15 -12.25 1.30
N GLU A 97 20.82 -11.36 0.60
CA GLU A 97 21.60 -10.28 1.18
C GLU A 97 21.12 -8.95 0.63
N ALA A 98 20.64 -8.11 1.54
CA ALA A 98 20.24 -6.73 1.29
C ALA A 98 21.35 -5.81 1.78
N GLN A 99 21.91 -4.99 0.90
CA GLN A 99 22.96 -4.04 1.21
C GLN A 99 22.52 -2.62 0.84
N TRP A 100 22.78 -1.70 1.74
CA TRP A 100 22.73 -0.26 1.54
C TRP A 100 24.08 0.34 1.92
N SER A 101 24.58 1.29 1.12
CA SER A 101 25.76 2.07 1.46
C SER A 101 25.62 3.49 0.94
N MET A 102 26.21 4.44 1.67
CA MET A 102 26.24 5.83 1.26
C MET A 102 27.63 6.42 1.47
N ARG A 103 28.12 7.17 0.50
CA ARG A 103 29.32 8.00 0.63
C ARG A 103 28.94 9.47 0.57
N VAL A 104 29.40 10.25 1.56
CA VAL A 104 29.13 11.69 1.71
C VAL A 104 30.36 12.56 1.42
N LEU A 105 31.57 12.00 1.54
CA LEU A 105 32.82 12.67 1.17
C LEU A 105 33.43 12.06 -0.10
N SER A 106 34.03 12.91 -0.93
CA SER A 106 34.85 12.48 -2.06
C SER A 106 36.17 11.83 -1.58
N LYS A 107 36.90 11.19 -2.51
CA LYS A 107 38.23 10.62 -2.23
C LYS A 107 39.25 11.65 -1.72
N THR A 108 39.01 12.94 -1.97
CA THR A 108 39.85 14.06 -1.54
C THR A 108 39.34 14.74 -0.26
N GLY A 109 38.32 14.18 0.40
CA GLY A 109 37.78 14.68 1.67
C GLY A 109 36.77 15.82 1.53
N LYS A 110 36.46 16.28 0.30
CA LYS A 110 35.43 17.31 0.08
C LYS A 110 34.02 16.73 0.17
N GLN A 111 33.09 17.45 0.80
CA GLN A 111 31.67 17.11 0.85
C GLN A 111 31.11 16.97 -0.57
N LEU A 112 30.41 15.86 -0.84
CA LEU A 112 29.71 15.65 -2.09
C LEU A 112 28.44 16.50 -2.11
N SER A 113 28.18 17.17 -3.23
CA SER A 113 26.92 17.92 -3.45
C SER A 113 25.70 16.99 -3.49
N LYS A 114 25.90 15.76 -3.95
CA LYS A 114 24.92 14.68 -3.92
C LYS A 114 25.58 13.43 -3.32
N PRO A 115 25.12 12.95 -2.16
CA PRO A 115 25.61 11.70 -1.59
C PRO A 115 25.49 10.55 -2.60
N ASP A 116 26.53 9.74 -2.69
CA ASP A 116 26.60 8.57 -3.55
C ASP A 116 26.00 7.38 -2.79
N GLU A 117 24.72 7.12 -3.04
CA GLU A 117 23.95 6.08 -2.37
C GLU A 117 23.76 4.88 -3.30
N GLN A 118 24.18 3.71 -2.83
CA GLN A 118 24.16 2.45 -3.56
C GLN A 118 23.38 1.39 -2.78
N VAL A 119 22.70 0.53 -3.52
CA VAL A 119 21.88 -0.55 -2.97
C VAL A 119 22.14 -1.81 -3.76
N ARG A 120 22.06 -2.96 -3.11
CA ARG A 120 22.21 -4.26 -3.79
C ARG A 120 21.43 -5.34 -3.05
N LEU A 121 20.55 -6.01 -3.79
CA LEU A 121 19.85 -7.21 -3.34
C LEU A 121 20.39 -8.40 -4.11
N LYS A 122 20.86 -9.42 -3.40
CA LYS A 122 21.44 -10.63 -3.99
C LYS A 122 20.79 -11.87 -3.38
N ASN A 123 20.54 -12.89 -4.21
CA ASN A 123 20.27 -14.23 -3.71
C ASN A 123 21.61 -14.95 -3.51
N ILE A 124 21.93 -15.31 -2.27
CA ILE A 124 23.21 -15.90 -1.90
C ILE A 124 23.34 -17.33 -2.43
N ASN A 125 22.26 -18.14 -2.39
CA ASN A 125 22.32 -19.52 -2.87
C ASN A 125 22.68 -19.63 -4.35
N SER A 126 22.10 -18.75 -5.19
CA SER A 126 22.33 -18.74 -6.64
C SER A 126 23.45 -17.79 -7.09
N GLY A 127 23.93 -16.93 -6.20
CA GLY A 127 24.88 -15.85 -6.53
C GLY A 127 24.30 -14.71 -7.37
N LYS A 128 23.00 -14.77 -7.75
CA LYS A 128 22.37 -13.81 -8.66
C LYS A 128 22.09 -12.47 -7.99
N ILE A 129 22.48 -11.39 -8.65
CA ILE A 129 22.06 -10.03 -8.30
C ILE A 129 20.61 -9.84 -8.77
N ILE A 130 19.73 -9.51 -7.84
CA ILE A 130 18.30 -9.31 -8.08
C ILE A 130 18.02 -7.85 -8.45
N ALA A 131 18.60 -6.91 -7.70
CA ALA A 131 18.39 -5.49 -7.92
C ALA A 131 19.57 -4.64 -7.44
N GLU A 132 19.91 -3.60 -8.20
CA GLU A 132 20.88 -2.55 -7.81
C GLU A 132 20.32 -1.13 -7.96
N LYS A 133 19.10 -1.01 -8.51
CA LYS A 133 18.35 0.26 -8.57
C LYS A 133 17.40 0.33 -7.38
N LYS A 134 17.28 1.49 -6.74
CA LYS A 134 16.46 1.70 -5.54
C LYS A 134 14.98 1.34 -5.72
N SER A 135 14.38 1.69 -6.87
CA SER A 135 12.99 1.37 -7.19
C SER A 135 12.76 -0.14 -7.21
N ASP A 136 13.63 -0.84 -7.92
CA ASP A 136 13.53 -2.27 -8.16
C ASP A 136 13.84 -3.02 -6.87
N PHE A 137 14.87 -2.56 -6.13
CA PHE A 137 15.24 -3.09 -4.82
C PHE A 137 14.06 -3.10 -3.86
N LYS A 138 13.36 -1.96 -3.71
CA LYS A 138 12.21 -1.89 -2.80
C LYS A 138 11.13 -2.90 -3.19
N ASN A 139 10.76 -2.95 -4.47
CA ASN A 139 9.74 -3.87 -4.96
C ASN A 139 10.15 -5.34 -4.77
N GLU A 140 11.40 -5.68 -5.03
CA GLU A 140 11.90 -7.04 -4.89
C GLU A 140 12.04 -7.45 -3.43
N VAL A 141 12.47 -6.56 -2.52
CA VAL A 141 12.46 -6.82 -1.08
C VAL A 141 11.03 -7.10 -0.61
N GLU A 142 10.06 -6.26 -0.95
CA GLU A 142 8.65 -6.47 -0.54
C GLU A 142 8.07 -7.77 -1.10
N LYS A 143 8.39 -8.15 -2.34
CA LYS A 143 8.00 -9.44 -2.93
C LYS A 143 8.63 -10.63 -2.21
N ILE A 144 9.93 -10.53 -1.89
CA ILE A 144 10.68 -11.63 -1.28
C ILE A 144 10.31 -11.80 0.18
N THR A 145 10.22 -10.72 0.96
CA THR A 145 9.87 -10.78 2.38
C THR A 145 8.37 -10.94 2.60
N GLN A 146 7.55 -10.60 1.59
CA GLN A 146 6.09 -10.48 1.67
C GLN A 146 5.64 -9.42 2.69
N LEU A 147 6.54 -8.49 3.03
CA LEU A 147 6.31 -7.46 4.03
C LEU A 147 6.76 -6.11 3.47
N ASN A 148 5.82 -5.17 3.41
CA ASN A 148 6.15 -3.75 3.25
C ASN A 148 6.79 -3.20 4.53
N TYR A 149 7.37 -2.00 4.44
CA TYR A 149 8.07 -1.36 5.56
C TYR A 149 7.21 -1.27 6.84
N ASN A 150 5.94 -0.87 6.71
CA ASN A 150 5.06 -0.73 7.87
C ASN A 150 4.72 -2.09 8.49
N GLN A 151 4.47 -3.11 7.65
CA GLN A 151 4.25 -4.48 8.10
C GLN A 151 5.47 -5.03 8.84
N PHE A 152 6.67 -4.79 8.32
CA PHE A 152 7.93 -5.21 8.95
C PHE A 152 8.11 -4.61 10.34
N LEU A 153 7.87 -3.30 10.50
CA LEU A 153 7.96 -2.61 11.81
C LEU A 153 6.94 -3.10 12.84
N ARG A 154 5.83 -3.68 12.39
CA ARG A 154 4.74 -4.12 13.27
C ARG A 154 4.83 -5.60 13.62
N SER A 155 5.37 -6.42 12.72
CA SER A 155 5.39 -7.89 12.85
C SER A 155 6.77 -8.45 13.19
N VAL A 156 7.85 -7.83 12.73
CA VAL A 156 9.23 -8.35 12.90
C VAL A 156 10.04 -7.47 13.85
N MET A 157 9.99 -6.14 13.65
CA MET A 157 10.82 -5.21 14.41
C MET A 157 9.98 -4.13 15.09
N LEU A 158 9.51 -4.42 16.30
CA LEU A 158 8.76 -3.47 17.12
C LEU A 158 9.68 -2.32 17.55
N ALA A 159 9.53 -1.16 16.90
CA ALA A 159 10.23 0.05 17.31
C ALA A 159 9.79 0.49 18.72
N GLN A 160 10.69 1.15 19.44
CA GLN A 160 10.44 1.59 20.82
C GLN A 160 9.14 2.42 20.91
N GLY A 161 8.24 1.99 21.80
CA GLY A 161 6.93 2.62 22.04
C GLY A 161 5.81 2.23 21.07
N GLU A 162 6.10 1.63 19.91
CA GLU A 162 5.06 1.21 18.94
C GLU A 162 4.20 0.07 19.47
N PHE A 163 4.78 -0.86 20.23
CA PHE A 163 4.01 -1.96 20.83
C PHE A 163 3.03 -1.48 21.90
N ALA A 164 3.47 -0.52 22.74
CA ALA A 164 2.58 0.10 23.71
C ALA A 164 1.47 0.89 23.02
N ALA A 165 1.82 1.65 21.96
CA ALA A 165 0.85 2.35 21.13
C ALA A 165 -0.18 1.38 20.53
N PHE A 166 0.27 0.24 19.98
CA PHE A 166 -0.59 -0.84 19.48
C PHE A 166 -1.55 -1.39 20.55
N LEU A 167 -1.07 -1.69 21.76
CA LEU A 167 -1.92 -2.18 22.85
C LEU A 167 -2.96 -1.13 23.29
N SER A 168 -2.58 0.14 23.30
CA SER A 168 -3.44 1.27 23.66
C SER A 168 -4.36 1.77 22.54
N ALA A 169 -4.15 1.32 21.31
CA ALA A 169 -4.90 1.78 20.14
C ALA A 169 -6.39 1.42 20.23
N LYS A 170 -7.24 2.26 19.63
CA LYS A 170 -8.68 2.01 19.55
C LYS A 170 -8.98 0.74 18.72
N PRO A 171 -10.12 0.07 18.92
CA PRO A 171 -10.47 -1.13 18.14
C PRO A 171 -10.41 -0.94 16.62
N SER A 172 -10.79 0.23 16.10
CA SER A 172 -10.69 0.56 14.67
C SER A 172 -9.24 0.67 14.17
N GLU A 173 -8.36 1.27 14.97
CA GLU A 173 -6.92 1.39 14.68
C GLU A 173 -6.25 0.01 14.76
N LYS A 174 -6.61 -0.81 15.76
CA LYS A 174 -6.17 -2.21 15.88
C LYS A 174 -6.61 -3.06 14.69
N GLY A 175 -7.86 -2.89 14.21
CA GLY A 175 -8.34 -3.54 13.00
C GLY A 175 -7.48 -3.20 11.78
N THR A 176 -7.20 -1.90 11.58
CA THR A 176 -6.31 -1.44 10.50
C THR A 176 -4.89 -1.99 10.63
N LEU A 177 -4.39 -2.12 11.86
CA LEU A 177 -3.08 -2.70 12.16
C LEU A 177 -3.03 -4.20 11.83
N LEU A 178 -4.07 -4.95 12.19
CA LEU A 178 -4.20 -6.39 11.91
C LEU A 178 -4.39 -6.66 10.42
N GLU A 179 -5.22 -5.87 9.72
CA GLU A 179 -5.40 -5.94 8.27
C GLU A 179 -4.07 -5.77 7.53
N GLN A 180 -3.22 -4.84 8.00
CA GLN A 180 -1.88 -4.68 7.44
C GLN A 180 -1.02 -5.91 7.71
N ILE A 181 -1.09 -6.54 8.88
CA ILE A 181 -0.30 -7.76 9.16
C ILE A 181 -0.80 -8.96 8.34
N THR A 182 -2.11 -9.10 8.13
CA THR A 182 -2.70 -10.24 7.40
C THR A 182 -2.72 -10.05 5.89
N GLY A 183 -2.40 -8.85 5.38
CA GLY A 183 -2.39 -8.57 3.95
C GLY A 183 -3.80 -8.48 3.35
N GLU A 184 -4.79 -8.08 4.15
CA GLU A 184 -6.21 -8.01 3.77
C GLU A 184 -6.56 -6.81 2.87
N GLU A 185 -5.56 -6.15 2.26
CA GLU A 185 -5.76 -5.05 1.30
C GLU A 185 -6.69 -5.44 0.14
N ILE A 186 -6.73 -6.73 -0.21
CA ILE A 186 -7.63 -7.29 -1.22
C ILE A 186 -9.10 -7.06 -0.83
N TYR A 187 -9.48 -7.28 0.43
CA TYR A 187 -10.86 -7.12 0.88
C TYR A 187 -11.28 -5.64 0.86
N LYS A 188 -10.37 -4.74 1.22
CA LYS A 188 -10.59 -3.31 1.10
C LYS A 188 -10.84 -2.91 -0.36
N LYS A 189 -10.02 -3.39 -1.28
CA LYS A 189 -10.15 -3.11 -2.72
C LYS A 189 -11.45 -3.68 -3.30
N ILE A 190 -11.87 -4.86 -2.85
CA ILE A 190 -13.16 -5.46 -3.18
C ILE A 190 -14.28 -4.53 -2.71
N GLY A 191 -14.25 -4.08 -1.45
CA GLY A 191 -15.24 -3.18 -0.87
C GLY A 191 -15.33 -1.84 -1.62
N GLU A 192 -14.20 -1.22 -1.95
CA GLU A 192 -14.14 0.02 -2.74
C GLU A 192 -14.76 -0.18 -4.14
N THR A 193 -14.44 -1.29 -4.81
CA THR A 193 -14.98 -1.61 -6.14
C THR A 193 -16.49 -1.86 -6.08
N LEU A 194 -16.96 -2.54 -5.04
CA LEU A 194 -18.39 -2.78 -4.80
C LEU A 194 -19.14 -1.49 -4.55
N ASN A 195 -18.62 -0.62 -3.69
CA ASN A 195 -19.22 0.67 -3.39
C ASN A 195 -19.30 1.55 -4.64
N PHE A 196 -18.26 1.55 -5.47
CA PHE A 196 -18.29 2.24 -6.76
C PHE A 196 -19.43 1.71 -7.63
N LYS A 197 -19.53 0.40 -7.84
CA LYS A 197 -20.63 -0.22 -8.62
C LYS A 197 -22.01 0.07 -8.05
N ILE A 198 -22.18 0.01 -6.73
CA ILE A 198 -23.46 0.33 -6.08
C ILE A 198 -23.85 1.78 -6.34
N SER A 199 -22.89 2.72 -6.28
CA SER A 199 -23.17 4.13 -6.55
C SER A 199 -23.54 4.39 -8.00
N GLU A 200 -22.89 3.72 -8.96
CA GLU A 200 -23.22 3.74 -10.38
C GLU A 200 -24.64 3.22 -10.64
N GLU A 201 -25.00 2.06 -10.10
CA GLU A 201 -26.34 1.49 -10.29
C GLU A 201 -27.43 2.34 -9.63
N ARG A 202 -27.17 2.90 -8.44
CA ARG A 202 -28.09 3.88 -7.81
C ARG A 202 -28.29 5.12 -8.67
N ARG A 203 -27.23 5.60 -9.35
CA ARG A 203 -27.33 6.75 -10.24
C ARG A 203 -28.17 6.43 -11.48
N LYS A 204 -28.02 5.24 -12.06
CA LYS A 204 -28.87 4.76 -13.16
C LYS A 204 -30.32 4.63 -12.74
N LEU A 205 -30.57 4.03 -11.57
CA LEU A 205 -31.92 3.90 -11.03
C LEU A 205 -32.58 5.27 -10.85
N LYS A 206 -31.90 6.22 -10.21
CA LYS A 206 -32.40 7.59 -10.06
C LYS A 206 -32.67 8.28 -11.39
N ALA A 207 -31.86 8.04 -12.41
CA ALA A 207 -32.08 8.60 -13.74
C ALA A 207 -33.32 8.00 -14.43
N ILE A 208 -33.59 6.70 -14.22
CA ILE A 208 -34.79 6.04 -14.72
C ILE A 208 -36.03 6.53 -13.96
N GLU A 209 -35.97 6.58 -12.62
CA GLU A 209 -37.05 7.12 -11.79
C GLU A 209 -37.39 8.58 -12.17
N ALA A 210 -36.37 9.40 -12.42
CA ALA A 210 -36.58 10.77 -12.87
C ALA A 210 -37.22 10.86 -14.26
N LYS A 211 -36.95 9.91 -15.17
CA LYS A 211 -37.63 9.84 -16.48
C LYS A 211 -39.09 9.41 -16.34
N VAL A 212 -39.34 8.35 -15.57
CA VAL A 212 -40.70 7.86 -15.28
C VAL A 212 -41.57 8.95 -14.64
N ASN A 213 -40.99 9.79 -13.78
CA ASN A 213 -41.71 10.88 -13.15
C ASN A 213 -41.83 12.16 -14.01
N ASN A 214 -41.05 12.31 -15.08
CA ASN A 214 -41.12 13.46 -16.00
C ASN A 214 -41.98 13.18 -17.24
N ASP A 215 -42.10 11.92 -17.64
CA ASP A 215 -43.06 11.55 -18.67
C ASP A 215 -44.46 11.67 -18.06
N ASP A 216 -45.30 12.56 -18.62
CA ASP A 216 -46.74 12.65 -18.31
C ASP A 216 -47.42 11.35 -18.72
N LEU A 217 -47.27 10.33 -17.87
CA LEU A 217 -47.92 9.05 -18.03
C LEU A 217 -49.41 9.27 -17.72
N LEU A 218 -50.24 9.15 -18.76
CA LEU A 218 -51.69 9.14 -18.62
C LEU A 218 -52.08 8.20 -17.48
N THR A 219 -52.82 8.72 -16.51
CA THR A 219 -53.40 7.88 -15.47
C THR A 219 -54.31 6.83 -16.11
N ALA A 220 -54.55 5.72 -15.40
CA ALA A 220 -55.39 4.63 -15.92
C ALA A 220 -56.80 5.13 -16.30
N ASP A 221 -57.31 6.13 -15.58
CA ASP A 221 -58.62 6.73 -15.82
C ASP A 221 -58.62 7.66 -17.04
N GLU A 222 -57.59 8.52 -17.21
CA GLU A 222 -57.44 9.38 -18.40
C GLU A 222 -57.29 8.55 -19.68
N ARG A 223 -56.49 7.48 -19.62
CA ARG A 223 -56.34 6.54 -20.74
C ARG A 223 -57.67 5.89 -21.10
N LYS A 224 -58.45 5.46 -20.10
CA LYS A 224 -59.75 4.81 -20.33
C LYS A 224 -60.77 5.79 -20.91
N GLY A 225 -60.75 7.05 -20.48
CA GLY A 225 -61.57 8.13 -21.06
C GLY A 225 -61.25 8.36 -22.54
N LEU A 226 -59.96 8.49 -22.88
CA LEU A 226 -59.51 8.67 -24.27
C LEU A 226 -59.80 7.45 -25.15
N GLU A 227 -59.71 6.23 -24.62
CA GLU A 227 -60.09 5.00 -25.34
C GLU A 227 -61.60 4.96 -25.63
N GLN A 228 -62.44 5.42 -24.71
CA GLN A 228 -63.90 5.52 -24.92
C GLN A 228 -64.24 6.61 -25.94
N GLU A 229 -63.62 7.78 -25.86
CA GLU A 229 -63.81 8.88 -26.81
C GLU A 229 -63.38 8.48 -28.23
N LYS A 230 -62.25 7.78 -28.36
CA LYS A 230 -61.83 7.19 -29.63
C LYS A 230 -62.89 6.23 -30.18
N HIS A 231 -63.48 5.40 -29.32
CA HIS A 231 -64.48 4.43 -29.75
C HIS A 231 -65.78 5.11 -30.22
N SER A 232 -66.23 6.17 -29.52
CA SER A 232 -67.40 6.95 -29.95
C SER A 232 -67.16 7.68 -31.27
N LEU A 233 -66.01 8.33 -31.43
CA LEU A 233 -65.66 9.05 -32.66
C LEU A 233 -65.52 8.08 -33.85
N THR A 234 -64.97 6.89 -33.63
CA THR A 234 -64.87 5.88 -34.70
C THR A 234 -66.26 5.42 -35.16
N SER A 235 -67.19 5.20 -34.22
CA SER A 235 -68.58 4.84 -34.56
C SER A 235 -69.32 5.99 -35.27
N GLU A 236 -69.02 7.24 -34.91
CA GLU A 236 -69.60 8.42 -35.56
C GLU A 236 -69.09 8.59 -36.99
N ILE A 237 -67.79 8.36 -37.22
CA ILE A 237 -67.19 8.32 -38.57
C ILE A 237 -67.85 7.23 -39.41
N GLU A 238 -68.00 6.01 -38.89
CA GLU A 238 -68.67 4.90 -39.62
C GLU A 238 -70.12 5.23 -40.00
N LYS A 239 -70.85 5.94 -39.12
CA LYS A 239 -72.21 6.40 -39.44
C LYS A 239 -72.21 7.45 -40.55
N LEU A 240 -71.37 8.47 -40.43
CA LEU A 240 -71.25 9.53 -41.43
C LEU A 240 -70.78 9.00 -42.79
N GLU A 241 -69.89 8.01 -42.82
CA GLU A 241 -69.48 7.32 -44.06
C GLU A 241 -70.65 6.55 -44.71
N ASN A 242 -71.51 5.92 -43.91
CA ASN A 242 -72.69 5.24 -44.42
C ASN A 242 -73.76 6.23 -44.93
N GLU A 243 -73.96 7.34 -44.23
CA GLU A 243 -74.84 8.43 -44.67
C GLU A 243 -74.34 9.07 -45.96
N LEU A 244 -73.03 9.33 -46.08
CA LEU A 244 -72.40 9.80 -47.31
C LEU A 244 -72.64 8.83 -48.48
N LYS A 245 -72.42 7.53 -48.29
CA LYS A 245 -72.69 6.52 -49.32
C LYS A 245 -74.15 6.48 -49.75
N GLN A 246 -75.09 6.64 -48.81
CA GLN A 246 -76.52 6.69 -49.14
C GLN A 246 -76.88 7.95 -49.94
N ILE A 247 -76.30 9.10 -49.60
CA ILE A 247 -76.51 10.36 -50.33
C ILE A 247 -75.90 10.26 -51.75
N GLU A 248 -74.71 9.67 -51.88
CA GLU A 248 -74.08 9.44 -53.19
C GLU A 248 -74.92 8.51 -54.09
N GLN A 249 -75.60 7.51 -53.53
CA GLN A 249 -76.53 6.64 -54.27
C GLN A 249 -77.81 7.35 -54.71
N ILE A 250 -78.25 8.40 -54.03
CA ILE A 250 -79.43 9.20 -54.39
C ILE A 250 -79.10 10.22 -55.50
N LEU A 251 -77.83 10.62 -55.62
CA LEU A 251 -77.34 11.60 -56.59
C LEU A 251 -76.91 11.00 -57.95
N GLN A 252 -76.87 9.67 -58.09
CA GLN A 252 -76.71 8.93 -59.35
C GLN A 252 -78.06 8.58 -59.98
#